data_AF-A0A419YU11-F1
#
_entry.id   AF-A0A419YU11-F1
#
_cell.length_a   1.000
_cell.length_b   1.000
_cell.length_c   1.000
_cell.angle_alpha   90.00
_cell.angle_beta   90.00
_cell.angle_gamma   90.00
#
_symmetry.space_group_name_H-M   'P 1'
#
loop_
_entity.id
_entity.type
_entity.pdbx_description
1 polymer ?
#
loop_
_entity_poly.entity_id
_entity_poly.type
_entity_poly.pdbx_seq_one_letter_code
_entity_poly.pdbx_strand_id
1 'polypeptide(L)'
;MSFDIGTARYFHPVGTDGEICRAHSRAALATKAAAVALRRGLDDGLTEDQLLECVAEAREGVPAPLPSVETRAAVRAALRAPLTRDADPQDVADAVFEMLPDTPLRVEGPGGRVFFLVPIAAT
;
A
#
# COMPACT_ATOMS: atom_id res chain seq x y z
N MET A 1 19.07 -10.50 -9.80
CA MET A 1 17.90 -10.37 -10.70
C MET A 1 17.13 -9.15 -10.25
N SER A 2 17.15 -8.09 -11.05
CA SER A 2 16.35 -6.88 -10.79
C SER A 2 14.94 -7.17 -11.25
N PHE A 3 14.00 -7.34 -10.32
CA PHE A 3 12.59 -7.33 -10.67
C PHE A 3 12.16 -5.88 -10.69
N ASP A 4 12.29 -5.28 -11.88
CA ASP A 4 11.60 -4.05 -12.23
C ASP A 4 10.14 -4.21 -11.77
N ILE A 5 9.63 -3.33 -10.90
CA ILE A 5 8.18 -3.29 -10.57
C ILE A 5 7.45 -2.63 -11.76
N GLY A 6 7.85 -3.02 -12.98
CA GLY A 6 7.57 -2.38 -14.25
C GLY A 6 6.09 -2.47 -14.55
N THR A 7 5.30 -1.61 -13.93
CA THR A 7 3.84 -1.53 -13.99
C THR A 7 3.13 -2.83 -13.61
N ALA A 8 2.10 -2.75 -12.78
CA ALA A 8 1.29 -3.93 -12.44
C ALA A 8 0.60 -4.58 -13.65
N ARG A 9 0.69 -3.98 -14.84
CA ARG A 9 0.14 -4.46 -16.12
C ARG A 9 0.44 -5.93 -16.40
N TYR A 10 1.62 -6.43 -16.05
CA TYR A 10 1.99 -7.84 -16.29
C TYR A 10 1.36 -8.83 -15.30
N PHE A 11 0.75 -8.33 -14.22
CA PHE A 11 0.01 -9.13 -13.24
C PHE A 11 -1.50 -9.16 -13.54
N HIS A 12 -1.95 -8.46 -14.57
CA HIS A 12 -3.35 -8.40 -14.98
C HIS A 12 -3.56 -9.03 -16.36
N PRO A 13 -4.79 -9.50 -16.66
CA PRO A 13 -5.16 -9.94 -18.01
C PRO A 13 -4.83 -8.90 -19.09
N VAL A 14 -4.53 -9.37 -20.30
CA VAL A 14 -4.34 -8.48 -21.45
C VAL A 14 -5.64 -7.72 -21.72
N GLY A 15 -5.56 -6.39 -21.78
CA GLY A 15 -6.72 -5.52 -22.00
C GLY A 15 -7.31 -4.91 -20.72
N THR A 16 -6.78 -5.25 -19.54
CA THR A 16 -7.13 -4.55 -18.29
C THR A 16 -6.85 -3.06 -18.40
N ASP A 17 -7.78 -2.26 -17.88
CA ASP A 17 -7.67 -0.79 -17.88
C ASP A 17 -6.35 -0.33 -17.25
N GLY A 18 -5.71 0.65 -17.88
CA GLY A 18 -4.49 1.26 -17.36
C GLY A 18 -4.68 1.87 -15.98
N GLU A 19 -5.87 2.37 -15.64
CA GLU A 19 -6.17 2.89 -14.30
C GLU A 19 -6.10 1.80 -13.23
N ILE A 20 -6.61 0.61 -13.51
CA ILE A 20 -6.52 -0.55 -12.59
C ILE A 20 -5.04 -0.93 -12.37
N CYS A 21 -4.25 -0.94 -13.43
CA CYS A 21 -2.82 -1.23 -13.33
C CYS A 21 -2.06 -0.17 -12.51
N ARG A 22 -2.45 1.11 -12.62
CA ARG A 22 -1.86 2.20 -11.83
C ARG A 22 -2.26 2.11 -10.35
N ALA A 23 -3.53 1.83 -10.07
CA ALA A 23 -4.04 1.60 -8.72
C ALA A 23 -3.27 0.47 -8.01
N HIS A 24 -3.13 -0.68 -8.67
CA HIS A 24 -2.36 -1.79 -8.11
C HIS A 24 -0.87 -1.43 -7.91
N SER A 25 -0.25 -0.74 -8.87
CA SER A 25 1.15 -0.29 -8.72
C SER A 25 1.32 0.66 -7.52
N ARG A 26 0.34 1.56 -7.30
CA ARG A 26 0.29 2.48 -6.16
C ARG A 26 0.19 1.71 -4.85
N ALA A 27 -0.75 0.77 -4.75
CA ALA A 27 -0.95 -0.04 -3.55
C ALA A 27 0.27 -0.92 -3.24
N ALA A 28 0.93 -1.48 -4.25
CA ALA A 28 2.16 -2.26 -4.08
C ALA A 28 3.32 -1.40 -3.54
N LEU A 29 3.52 -0.21 -4.10
CA LEU A 29 4.53 0.73 -3.60
C LEU A 29 4.21 1.20 -2.18
N ALA A 30 2.94 1.53 -1.91
CA ALA A 30 2.50 1.96 -0.58
C ALA A 30 2.74 0.88 0.47
N THR A 31 2.46 -0.39 0.15
CA THR A 31 2.74 -1.54 1.01
C THR A 31 4.23 -1.65 1.34
N LYS A 32 5.10 -1.58 0.32
CA LYS A 32 6.55 -1.67 0.53
C LYS A 32 7.07 -0.52 1.38
N ALA A 33 6.64 0.71 1.11
CA ALA A 33 7.05 1.90 1.87
C ALA A 33 6.54 1.86 3.32
N ALA A 34 5.28 1.45 3.55
CA ALA A 34 4.75 1.26 4.89
C ALA A 34 5.52 0.17 5.66
N ALA A 35 5.89 -0.93 5.00
CA ALA A 35 6.73 -1.96 5.61
C ALA A 35 8.13 -1.42 5.99
N VAL A 36 8.73 -0.54 5.18
CA VAL A 36 9.99 0.15 5.54
C VAL A 36 9.78 1.02 6.79
N ALA A 37 8.75 1.86 6.78
CA ALA A 37 8.43 2.75 7.90
C ALA A 37 8.23 1.97 9.22
N LEU A 38 7.44 0.89 9.19
CA LEU A 38 7.22 0.04 10.37
C LEU A 38 8.52 -0.61 10.88
N ARG A 39 9.42 -1.06 9.99
CA ARG A 39 10.73 -1.60 10.40
C ARG A 39 11.62 -0.54 11.07
N ARG A 40 11.42 0.73 10.72
CA ARG A 40 12.12 1.88 11.32
C ARG A 40 11.44 2.39 12.61
N GLY A 41 10.34 1.76 13.04
CA GLY A 41 9.57 2.20 14.20
C GLY A 41 8.74 3.47 13.96
N LEU A 42 8.44 3.79 12.70
CA LEU A 42 7.59 4.90 12.31
C LEU A 42 6.12 4.45 12.22
N ASP A 43 5.19 5.39 12.42
CA ASP A 43 3.75 5.21 12.36
C ASP A 43 3.10 6.19 11.36
N ASP A 44 1.78 6.33 11.38
CA ASP A 44 1.02 7.22 10.51
C ASP A 44 1.29 8.72 10.75
N GLY A 45 2.00 9.07 11.83
CA GLY A 45 2.49 10.40 12.15
C GLY A 45 3.80 10.79 11.47
N LEU A 46 4.36 9.95 10.58
CA LEU A 46 5.62 10.23 9.89
C LEU A 46 5.59 11.56 9.11
N THR A 47 6.71 12.26 9.15
CA THR A 47 6.89 13.50 8.38
C THR A 47 6.95 13.23 6.88
N GLU A 48 6.76 14.28 6.07
CA GLU A 48 6.87 14.16 4.62
C GLU A 48 8.25 13.65 4.18
N ASP A 49 9.32 14.14 4.82
CA ASP A 49 10.69 13.71 4.50
C ASP A 49 10.91 12.22 4.83
N GLN A 50 10.42 11.77 5.99
CA GLN A 50 10.47 10.36 6.38
C GLN A 50 9.69 9.47 5.40
N LEU A 51 8.53 9.94 4.93
CA LEU A 51 7.75 9.25 3.91
C LEU A 51 8.54 9.11 2.61
N LEU A 52 9.15 10.20 2.14
CA LEU A 52 9.94 10.20 0.91
C LEU A 52 11.15 9.26 1.01
N GLU A 53 11.82 9.22 2.15
CA GLU A 53 12.90 8.26 2.41
C GLU A 53 12.42 6.81 2.35
N CYS A 54 11.27 6.50 2.97
CA CYS A 54 10.70 5.16 2.95
C CYS A 54 10.30 4.74 1.54
N VAL A 55 9.76 5.66 0.73
CA VAL A 55 9.45 5.42 -0.68
C VAL A 55 10.71 5.21 -1.52
N ALA A 56 11.77 5.99 -1.27
CA ALA A 56 13.04 5.83 -1.97
C ALA A 56 13.69 4.46 -1.67
N GLU A 57 13.67 4.03 -0.40
CA GLU A 57 14.15 2.69 -0.02
C GLU A 57 13.28 1.58 -0.63
N ALA A 58 11.95 1.73 -0.61
CA ALA A 58 11.02 0.75 -1.19
C ALA A 58 11.19 0.55 -2.71
N ARG A 59 11.79 1.54 -3.39
CA ARG A 59 12.15 1.49 -4.81
C ARG A 59 13.53 0.89 -5.06
N GLU A 60 14.27 0.52 -4.01
CA GLU A 60 15.60 -0.09 -4.10
C GLU A 60 16.59 0.76 -4.91
N GLY A 61 16.47 2.10 -4.81
CA GLY A 61 17.34 3.03 -5.52
C GLY A 61 17.02 3.22 -7.01
N VAL A 62 15.91 2.65 -7.52
CA VAL A 62 15.43 2.93 -8.89
C VAL A 62 15.05 4.42 -9.00
N PRO A 63 15.69 5.20 -9.90
CA PRO A 63 15.33 6.59 -10.12
C PRO A 63 13.90 6.69 -10.63
N ALA A 64 13.04 7.40 -9.90
CA ALA A 64 11.66 7.63 -10.29
C ALA A 64 11.17 8.98 -9.77
N PRO A 65 10.18 9.62 -10.42
CA PRO A 65 9.59 10.87 -9.96
C PRO A 65 9.09 10.77 -8.50
N LEU A 66 8.99 11.93 -7.85
CA LEU A 66 8.36 12.01 -6.53
C LEU A 66 6.99 11.33 -6.54
N PRO A 67 6.61 10.61 -5.48
CA PRO A 67 5.30 9.98 -5.40
C PRO A 67 4.20 11.04 -5.51
N SER A 68 3.12 10.67 -6.21
CA SER A 68 1.93 11.53 -6.33
C SER A 68 1.26 11.72 -4.97
N VAL A 69 0.36 12.70 -4.85
CA VAL A 69 -0.40 12.97 -3.62
C VAL A 69 -1.18 11.72 -3.18
N GLU A 70 -1.79 11.01 -4.11
CA GLU A 70 -2.56 9.80 -3.82
C GLU A 70 -1.66 8.66 -3.37
N THR A 71 -0.43 8.57 -3.91
CA THR A 71 0.55 7.58 -3.46
C THR A 71 0.99 7.85 -2.02
N ARG A 72 1.21 9.12 -1.66
CA ARG A 72 1.55 9.52 -0.29
C ARG A 72 0.40 9.23 0.67
N ALA A 73 -0.83 9.53 0.26
CA ALA A 73 -2.03 9.20 1.03
C ALA A 73 -2.17 7.68 1.24
N ALA A 74 -1.93 6.87 0.21
CA ALA A 74 -1.96 5.41 0.31
C ALA A 74 -0.89 4.87 1.28
N VAL A 75 0.32 5.43 1.31
CA VAL A 75 1.36 5.07 2.29
C VAL A 75 0.90 5.36 3.71
N ARG A 76 0.37 6.56 3.96
CA ARG A 76 -0.13 6.95 5.30
C ARG A 76 -1.28 6.07 5.74
N ALA A 77 -2.25 5.83 4.86
CA ALA A 77 -3.38 4.97 5.18
C ALA A 77 -2.95 3.51 5.42
N ALA A 78 -1.93 3.02 4.70
CA ALA A 78 -1.30 1.73 4.98
C ALA A 78 -0.55 1.69 6.32
N LEU A 79 -0.28 2.82 6.99
CA LEU A 79 0.35 2.85 8.32
C LEU A 79 -0.65 2.88 9.48
N ARG A 80 -1.95 3.06 9.20
CA ARG A 80 -3.01 2.99 10.20
C ARG A 80 -2.97 1.68 10.97
N ALA A 81 -3.59 1.68 12.15
CA ALA A 81 -3.71 0.50 12.98
C ALA A 81 -4.28 -0.69 12.18
N PRO A 82 -3.76 -1.90 12.37
CA PRO A 82 -4.28 -3.08 11.69
C PRO A 82 -5.72 -3.35 12.17
N LEU A 83 -6.59 -3.72 11.23
CA LEU A 83 -7.88 -4.30 11.57
C LEU A 83 -7.64 -5.63 12.29
N THR A 84 -8.28 -5.80 13.43
CA THR A 84 -8.23 -7.03 14.24
C THR A 84 -9.59 -7.72 14.21
N ARG A 85 -9.67 -8.91 14.82
CA ARG A 85 -10.96 -9.63 14.97
C ARG A 85 -11.94 -8.91 15.88
N ASP A 86 -11.44 -8.03 16.75
CA ASP A 86 -12.23 -7.27 17.71
C ASP A 86 -12.56 -5.86 17.19
N ALA A 87 -12.19 -5.55 15.95
CA ALA A 87 -12.55 -4.28 15.30
C ALA A 87 -14.08 -4.15 15.18
N ASP A 88 -14.58 -2.93 15.30
CA ASP A 88 -15.99 -2.65 15.08
C ASP A 88 -16.37 -3.04 13.64
N PRO A 89 -17.52 -3.70 13.40
CA PRO A 89 -17.98 -4.01 12.06
C PRO A 89 -18.06 -2.79 11.13
N GLN A 90 -18.35 -1.60 11.66
CA GLN A 90 -18.36 -0.36 10.89
C GLN A 90 -16.95 0.07 10.47
N ASP A 91 -15.95 -0.05 11.35
CA ASP A 91 -14.55 0.25 11.00
C ASP A 91 -14.04 -0.67 9.87
N VAL A 92 -14.48 -1.93 9.89
CA VAL A 92 -14.18 -2.89 8.81
C VAL A 92 -14.89 -2.47 7.51
N ALA A 93 -16.15 -2.07 7.58
CA ALA A 93 -16.91 -1.62 6.41
C ALA A 93 -16.28 -0.37 5.79
N ASP A 94 -15.95 0.64 6.60
CA ASP A 94 -15.32 1.88 6.14
C ASP A 94 -13.96 1.57 5.50
N ALA A 95 -13.18 0.69 6.13
CA ALA A 95 -11.89 0.31 5.60
C ALA A 95 -11.98 -0.45 4.26
N VAL A 96 -12.93 -1.38 4.12
CA VAL A 96 -13.07 -2.21 2.92
C VAL A 96 -13.78 -1.46 1.79
N PHE A 97 -14.82 -0.68 2.07
CA PHE A 97 -15.65 -0.09 1.02
C PHE A 97 -15.26 1.34 0.66
N GLU A 98 -14.59 2.09 1.54
CA GLU A 98 -14.24 3.49 1.28
C GLU A 98 -12.76 3.70 0.92
N MET A 99 -11.84 2.87 1.42
CA MET A 99 -10.40 3.05 1.17
C MET A 99 -9.87 2.29 -0.06
N LEU A 100 -10.61 1.29 -0.51
CA LEU A 100 -10.25 0.44 -1.64
C LEU A 100 -10.70 1.07 -2.97
N PRO A 101 -10.01 0.80 -4.09
CA PRO A 101 -8.96 -0.21 -4.29
C PRO A 101 -7.52 0.29 -4.09
N ASP A 102 -7.31 1.60 -3.97
CA ASP A 102 -5.98 2.23 -4.11
C ASP A 102 -5.11 2.14 -2.85
N THR A 103 -5.69 1.71 -1.73
CA THR A 103 -5.05 1.75 -0.41
C THR A 103 -4.88 0.37 0.18
N PRO A 104 -3.64 -0.03 0.54
CA PRO A 104 -3.42 -1.26 1.29
C PRO A 104 -4.06 -1.22 2.68
N LEU A 105 -4.73 -2.30 3.06
CA LEU A 105 -5.28 -2.47 4.41
C LEU A 105 -4.37 -3.34 5.26
N ARG A 106 -4.05 -2.90 6.48
CA ARG A 106 -3.37 -3.74 7.45
C ARG A 106 -4.39 -4.59 8.19
N VAL A 107 -4.14 -5.89 8.27
CA VAL A 107 -5.00 -6.85 8.98
C VAL A 107 -4.14 -7.75 9.86
N GLU A 108 -4.56 -7.93 11.10
CA GLU A 108 -3.98 -8.91 12.00
C GLU A 108 -4.62 -10.29 11.78
N GLY A 109 -3.81 -11.23 11.28
CA GLY A 109 -4.19 -12.62 11.13
C GLY A 109 -3.88 -13.45 12.39
N PRO A 110 -4.13 -14.77 12.31
CA PRO A 110 -3.90 -15.67 13.43
C PRO A 110 -2.46 -15.61 13.97
N GLY A 111 -2.33 -15.59 15.30
CA GLY A 111 -1.02 -15.54 15.97
C GLY A 111 -0.33 -14.17 15.96
N GLY A 112 -1.09 -13.08 15.82
CA GLY A 112 -0.57 -11.70 15.89
C GLY A 112 0.23 -11.27 14.66
N ARG A 113 0.13 -12.02 13.55
CA ARG A 113 0.85 -11.70 12.32
C ARG A 113 0.09 -10.64 11.54
N VAL A 114 0.75 -9.54 11.19
CA VAL A 114 0.15 -8.47 10.40
C VAL A 114 0.42 -8.67 8.92
N PHE A 115 -0.63 -8.55 8.11
CA PHE A 115 -0.61 -8.65 6.66
C PHE A 115 -1.06 -7.32 6.04
N PHE A 116 -0.60 -7.05 4.82
CA PHE A 116 -1.17 -6.02 3.97
C PHE A 116 -2.08 -6.69 2.94
N LEU A 117 -3.34 -6.29 2.90
CA LEU A 117 -4.31 -6.68 1.89
C LEU A 117 -4.37 -5.57 0.84
N VAL A 118 -4.07 -5.93 -0.40
CA VAL A 118 -4.25 -5.08 -1.57
C VAL A 118 -5.37 -5.68 -2.39
N PRO A 119 -6.55 -5.05 -2.46
CA PRO A 119 -7.61 -5.54 -3.32
C PRO A 119 -7.23 -5.33 -4.77
N ILE A 120 -7.64 -6.27 -5.60
CA ILE A 120 -7.58 -6.13 -7.04
C ILE A 120 -9.03 -6.23 -7.50
N ALA A 121 -9.52 -5.19 -8.18
CA ALA A 121 -10.85 -5.20 -8.75
C ALA A 121 -10.98 -6.42 -9.68
N ALA A 122 -11.96 -7.28 -9.39
CA ALA A 122 -12.33 -8.35 -10.30
C ALA A 122 -13.17 -7.74 -11.42
N THR A 123 -12.66 -7.80 -12.65
CA THR A 123 -13.39 -7.46 -13.88
C THR A 123 -14.22 -8.63 -14.37
#